data_AF-A0ABD2QEW3-F1
#
_entry.id   AF-A0ABD2QEW3-F1
#
_cell.length_a   1.000
_cell.length_b   1.000
_cell.length_c   1.000
_cell.angle_alpha   90.00
_cell.angle_beta   90.00
_cell.angle_gamma   90.00
#
_symmetry.space_group_name_H-M   'P 1'
#
loop_
_entity.id
_entity.type
_entity.pdbx_description
1 polymer ?
#
loop_
_entity_poly.entity_id
_entity_poly.type
_entity_poly.pdbx_seq_one_letter_code
_entity_poly.pdbx_strand_id
1 'polypeptide(L)' 'MTEEKNAGLDAFVAKMMEEMDVDKSGYLNLIEVQRYLRLQGHGQCVNEQDAKEFLGMLDKNMDGKLSPEEVKGYVKCFYK' A
#
# COMPACT_ATOMS: atom_id res chain seq x y z
N MET A 1 23.20 13.65 2.36
CA MET A 1 21.87 14.31 2.49
C MET A 1 20.72 13.31 2.27
N THR A 2 20.78 12.10 2.84
CA THR A 2 19.84 11.02 2.47
C THR A 2 19.07 10.42 3.64
N GLU A 3 19.28 10.86 4.88
CA GLU A 3 18.62 10.25 6.05
C GLU A 3 17.42 11.07 6.54
N GLU A 4 17.52 12.41 6.60
CA GLU A 4 16.45 13.24 7.17
C GLU A 4 15.17 13.31 6.29
N LYS A 5 15.31 13.24 4.96
CA LYS A 5 14.15 13.23 4.04
C LYS A 5 13.36 11.91 4.07
N ASN A 6 13.98 10.83 4.53
CA ASN A 6 13.30 9.53 4.62
C ASN A 6 12.40 9.39 5.85
N ALA A 7 12.62 10.18 6.91
CA ALA A 7 11.83 10.08 8.14
C ALA A 7 10.37 10.49 7.95
N GLY A 8 10.10 11.57 7.21
CA GLY A 8 8.72 11.98 6.91
C GLY A 8 8.00 11.02 5.97
N LEU A 9 8.75 10.42 5.05
CA LEU A 9 8.26 9.38 4.13
C LEU A 9 7.92 8.10 4.89
N ASP A 10 8.81 7.66 5.79
CA ASP A 10 8.57 6.51 6.67
C ASP A 10 7.33 6.72 7.53
N ALA A 11 7.17 7.89 8.13
CA ALA A 11 6.00 8.20 8.95
C ALA A 11 4.70 8.17 8.12
N PHE A 12 4.73 8.65 6.88
CA PHE A 12 3.57 8.61 5.97
C PHE A 12 3.24 7.17 5.53
N VAL A 13 4.26 6.39 5.17
CA VAL A 13 4.11 4.97 4.80
C VAL A 13 3.60 4.18 6.00
N ALA A 14 4.16 4.38 7.18
CA ALA A 14 3.74 3.73 8.41
C ALA A 14 2.29 4.05 8.77
N LYS A 15 1.86 5.32 8.60
CA LYS A 15 0.47 5.70 8.84
C LYS A 15 -0.49 5.05 7.81
N MET A 16 -0.14 5.08 6.52
CA MET A 16 -0.94 4.40 5.49
C MET A 16 -1.02 2.89 5.74
N MET A 17 0.10 2.28 6.13
CA MET A 17 0.13 0.87 6.48
C MET A 17 -0.70 0.61 7.73
N GLU A 18 -0.61 1.41 8.80
CA GLU A 18 -1.45 1.20 9.99
C GLU A 18 -2.95 1.25 9.69
N GLU A 19 -3.38 2.08 8.72
CA GLU A 19 -4.79 2.15 8.32
C GLU A 19 -5.24 0.98 7.42
N MET A 20 -4.34 0.34 6.67
CA MET A 20 -4.68 -0.73 5.72
C MET A 20 -4.25 -2.15 6.19
N ASP A 21 -3.10 -2.29 6.84
CA ASP A 21 -2.49 -3.51 7.40
C ASP A 21 -3.16 -3.85 8.73
N VAL A 22 -4.37 -4.40 8.64
CA VAL A 22 -5.17 -4.78 9.80
C VAL A 22 -4.49 -5.90 10.58
N ASP A 23 -3.77 -6.80 9.90
CA ASP A 23 -3.06 -7.91 10.54
C ASP A 23 -1.71 -7.48 11.17
N LYS A 24 -1.27 -6.24 10.92
CA LYS A 24 0.04 -5.71 11.34
C LYS A 24 1.19 -6.62 10.87
N SER A 25 1.02 -7.22 9.71
CA SER A 25 2.00 -8.11 9.10
C SER A 25 3.23 -7.35 8.60
N GLY A 26 3.11 -6.02 8.43
CA GLY A 26 4.08 -5.15 7.81
C GLY A 26 3.98 -5.12 6.28
N TYR A 27 3.03 -5.84 5.68
CA TYR A 27 2.81 -5.93 4.24
C TYR A 27 1.32 -5.76 3.94
N LEU A 28 0.96 -5.12 2.83
CA LEU A 28 -0.44 -5.08 2.39
C LEU A 28 -0.71 -6.20 1.41
N ASN A 29 -1.45 -7.20 1.85
CA ASN A 29 -1.85 -8.29 0.98
C ASN A 29 -3.12 -7.94 0.18
N LEU A 30 -3.42 -8.75 -0.84
CA LEU A 30 -4.60 -8.56 -1.69
C LEU A 30 -5.92 -8.57 -0.91
N ILE A 31 -6.02 -9.36 0.15
CA ILE A 31 -7.23 -9.44 0.97
C ILE A 31 -7.43 -8.13 1.75
N GLU A 32 -6.36 -7.56 2.30
CA GLU A 32 -6.38 -6.29 3.03
C GLU A 32 -6.72 -5.13 2.11
N VAL A 33 -6.08 -5.06 0.94
CA VAL A 33 -6.39 -4.05 -0.09
C VAL A 33 -7.83 -4.19 -0.56
N GLN A 34 -8.30 -5.41 -0.84
CA GLN A 34 -9.67 -5.67 -1.24
C GLN A 34 -10.67 -5.27 -0.15
N ARG A 35 -10.36 -5.57 1.12
CA ARG A 35 -11.21 -5.25 2.26
C ARG A 35 -11.26 -3.74 2.50
N TYR A 36 -10.12 -3.06 2.38
CA TYR A 36 -10.04 -1.61 2.46
C TYR A 36 -10.82 -0.93 1.33
N LEU A 37 -10.62 -1.37 0.08
CA LEU A 37 -11.38 -0.87 -1.07
C LEU A 37 -12.88 -1.13 -0.92
N ARG A 38 -13.29 -2.28 -0.37
CA ARG A 38 -14.71 -2.59 -0.10
C ARG A 38 -15.30 -1.67 0.97
N LEU A 39 -14.52 -1.34 2.00
CA LEU A 39 -14.91 -0.40 3.05
C LEU A 39 -15.02 1.04 2.53
N GLN A 40 -14.06 1.48 1.72
CA GLN A 40 -14.04 2.83 1.11
C GLN A 40 -15.05 2.97 -0.03
N GLY A 41 -15.29 1.91 -0.80
CA GLY A 41 -16.19 1.87 -1.94
C GLY A 41 -17.67 1.86 -1.58
N HIS A 42 -18.05 2.15 -0.33
CA HIS A 42 -19.45 2.24 0.13
C HIS A 42 -20.33 1.03 -0.27
N GLY A 43 -19.76 -0.19 -0.23
CA GLY A 43 -20.49 -1.41 -0.59
C GLY A 43 -20.55 -1.71 -2.09
N GLN A 44 -19.78 -1.01 -2.94
CA GLN A 44 -19.51 -1.49 -4.29
C GLN A 44 -18.81 -2.85 -4.23
N CYS A 45 -19.19 -3.76 -5.14
CA CYS A 45 -18.56 -5.06 -5.31
C CYS A 45 -17.14 -4.87 -5.83
N VAL A 46 -16.20 -4.57 -4.93
CA VAL A 46 -14.77 -4.60 -5.24
C VAL A 46 -14.41 -6.04 -5.48
N ASN A 47 -14.11 -6.36 -6.73
CA ASN A 47 -13.68 -7.69 -7.14
C ASN A 47 -12.19 -7.86 -6.87
N GLU A 48 -11.73 -9.11 -6.81
CA GLU A 48 -10.30 -9.41 -6.71
C GLU A 48 -9.50 -8.76 -7.84
N GLN A 49 -10.13 -8.53 -8.99
CA GLN A 49 -9.50 -7.92 -10.17
C GLN A 49 -9.15 -6.45 -9.93
N ASP A 50 -10.06 -5.66 -9.34
CA ASP A 50 -9.78 -4.27 -8.95
C ASP A 50 -8.65 -4.21 -7.92
N ALA A 51 -8.67 -5.11 -6.93
CA ALA A 51 -7.61 -5.20 -5.94
C ALA A 51 -6.27 -5.60 -6.59
N LYS A 52 -6.28 -6.52 -7.57
CA LYS A 52 -5.11 -6.93 -8.35
C LYS A 52 -4.55 -5.83 -9.24
N GLU A 53 -5.40 -5.03 -9.88
CA GLU A 53 -4.94 -3.91 -10.70
C GLU A 53 -4.34 -2.82 -9.83
N PHE A 54 -4.96 -2.54 -8.68
CA PHE A 54 -4.44 -1.58 -7.71
C PHE A 54 -3.11 -2.06 -7.12
N LEU A 55 -3.04 -3.33 -6.72
CA LEU A 55 -1.79 -3.96 -6.31
C LEU A 55 -0.77 -3.91 -7.43
N GLY A 56 -1.08 -4.37 -8.63
CA GLY A 56 -0.13 -4.44 -9.76
C GLY A 56 0.42 -3.07 -10.20
N MET A 57 -0.29 -1.98 -9.95
CA MET A 57 0.24 -0.62 -10.17
C MET A 57 1.31 -0.21 -9.16
N LEU A 58 1.27 -0.77 -7.94
CA LEU A 58 2.14 -0.45 -6.82
C LEU A 58 3.22 -1.54 -6.57
N ASP A 59 2.86 -2.79 -6.81
CA ASP A 59 3.58 -4.04 -6.63
C ASP A 59 4.55 -4.22 -7.80
N LYS A 60 5.79 -3.78 -7.59
CA LYS A 60 6.84 -3.88 -8.61
C LYS A 60 7.43 -5.27 -8.67
N ASN A 61 7.42 -6.01 -7.55
CA ASN A 61 8.00 -7.35 -7.48
C ASN A 61 7.00 -8.44 -7.91
N MET A 62 5.73 -8.10 -8.12
CA MET A 62 4.64 -9.00 -8.50
C MET A 62 4.48 -10.18 -7.52
N ASP A 63 4.81 -9.97 -6.24
CA ASP A 63 4.66 -10.99 -5.19
C ASP A 63 3.20 -11.06 -4.67
N GLY A 64 2.33 -10.16 -5.15
CA GLY A 64 0.92 -10.09 -4.78
C GLY A 64 0.69 -9.42 -3.42
N LYS A 65 1.69 -8.71 -2.91
CA LYS A 65 1.69 -8.00 -1.62
C LYS A 65 2.54 -6.74 -1.75
N LEU A 66 2.12 -5.64 -1.13
CA LEU A 66 2.91 -4.42 -1.08
C LEU A 66 3.79 -4.41 0.16
N SER A 67 5.09 -4.41 -0.08
CA SER A 67 6.09 -4.24 0.98
C SER A 67 6.20 -2.76 1.37
N PRO A 68 6.61 -2.44 2.60
CA PRO A 68 6.79 -1.05 3.04
C PRO A 68 7.82 -0.33 2.17
N GLU A 69 8.82 -1.07 1.70
CA GLU A 69 9.85 -0.59 0.78
C GLU A 69 9.29 -0.23 -0.61
N GLU A 70 8.29 -0.97 -1.09
CA GLU A 70 7.64 -0.72 -2.38
C GLU A 70 6.74 0.51 -2.30
N VAL A 71 5.95 0.62 -1.23
CA VAL A 71 5.14 1.82 -0.95
C VAL A 71 6.03 3.04 -0.79
N LYS A 72 7.12 2.93 -0.02
CA LYS A 72 8.12 3.97 0.14
C LYS A 72 8.78 4.35 -1.18
N GLY A 73 9.13 3.36 -2.00
CA GLY A 73 9.70 3.56 -3.34
C GLY A 73 8.75 4.27 -4.28
N TYR A 74 7.46 3.93 -4.23
CA TYR A 74 6.40 4.59 -5.00
C TYR A 74 6.22 6.04 -4.59
N VAL A 75 6.01 6.31 -3.30
CA VAL A 75 5.82 7.68 -2.79
C VAL A 75 7.06 8.53 -3.04
N LYS A 76 8.27 7.96 -2.90
CA LYS A 76 9.53 8.64 -3.25
C LYS A 76 9.60 9.01 -4.74
N CYS A 77 9.07 8.17 -5.63
CA CYS A 77 9.04 8.44 -7.06
C CYS A 77 8.00 9.52 -7.43
N PHE A 78 6.90 9.60 -6.68
CA PHE A 78 5.84 10.58 -6.88
C PHE A 78 6.18 11.97 -6.30
N TYR A 79 6.94 12.04 -5.20
CA TYR A 79 7.34 13.29 -4.51
C TYR A 79 8.66 13.89 -5.02
N LYS A 80 8.93 13.84 -6.33
CA LYS A 80 10.17 14.38 -6.92
C LYS A 80 10.10 15.87 -7.21
#